data_AF-A0A925FF65-F1
#
_entry.id   AF-A0A925FF65-F1
#
_cell.length_a   1.000
_cell.length_b   1.000
_cell.length_c   1.000
_cell.angle_alpha   90.00
_cell.angle_beta   90.00
_cell.angle_gamma   90.00
#
_symmetry.space_group_name_H-M   'P 1'
#
loop_
_entity.id
_entity.type
_entity.pdbx_description
1 polymer ?
#
loop_
_entity_poly.entity_id
_entity_poly.type
_entity_poly.pdbx_seq_one_letter_code
_entity_poly.pdbx_strand_id
1 'polypeptide(L)'
;MTTTRLRRAAGIVALLAAASCAPAPRTAGMRLTPVRERITDAAIARDLVVFRDLRQRAVTAGQGATGGRRYLAARASHALALAQEAYERNDRSAFPEDMIVLAERDLEVLESGPGATVTNTNTAVLFPNDVRLFDDDAWGRALTLRGEADRVGTPEEIARAEALLIRQGNRILAGPACLDDAEASRQAAAILSAVERTR
;
A
#
# COMPACT_ATOMS: atom_id res chain seq x y z
N MET A 1 4.95 -78.45 -5.86
CA MET A 1 3.96 -77.38 -5.63
C MET A 1 4.75 -76.10 -5.30
N THR A 2 5.09 -75.25 -6.28
CA THR A 2 4.35 -74.03 -6.75
C THR A 2 4.07 -73.06 -5.59
N THR A 3 4.37 -71.75 -5.57
CA THR A 3 4.60 -70.71 -6.59
C THR A 3 4.92 -69.36 -5.89
N THR A 4 5.85 -68.58 -6.46
CA THR A 4 5.74 -67.17 -6.91
C THR A 4 5.31 -65.99 -5.97
N ARG A 5 6.10 -64.90 -6.11
CA ARG A 5 6.05 -63.53 -5.56
C ARG A 5 4.69 -62.82 -5.63
N LEU A 6 4.46 -61.83 -4.76
CA LEU A 6 3.76 -60.59 -5.12
C LEU A 6 4.11 -59.40 -4.22
N ARG A 7 4.70 -58.38 -4.85
CA ARG A 7 4.90 -57.02 -4.36
C ARG A 7 3.54 -56.31 -4.26
N ARG A 8 3.29 -55.57 -3.18
CA ARG A 8 2.24 -54.54 -3.14
C ARG A 8 2.89 -53.18 -2.93
N ALA A 9 2.99 -52.43 -4.01
CA ALA A 9 3.26 -51.00 -4.01
C ALA A 9 2.01 -50.28 -3.48
N ALA A 10 2.15 -49.55 -2.37
CA ALA A 10 1.14 -48.60 -1.93
C ALA A 10 1.54 -47.22 -2.50
N GLY A 11 0.80 -46.78 -3.52
CA GLY A 11 0.92 -45.43 -4.06
C GLY A 11 0.38 -44.43 -3.06
N ILE A 12 1.22 -43.47 -2.66
CA ILE A 12 0.79 -42.29 -1.92
C ILE A 12 0.27 -41.29 -2.94
N VAL A 13 -1.05 -41.03 -2.88
CA VAL A 13 -1.73 -39.98 -3.63
C VAL A 13 -1.25 -38.63 -3.08
N ALA A 14 -0.48 -37.91 -3.88
CA ALA A 14 -0.15 -36.51 -3.61
C ALA A 14 -1.42 -35.66 -3.83
N LEU A 15 -2.05 -35.23 -2.73
CA LEU A 15 -3.04 -34.15 -2.78
C LEU A 15 -2.35 -32.87 -3.24
N LEU A 16 -2.68 -32.40 -4.44
CA LEU A 16 -2.39 -31.04 -4.86
C LEU A 16 -3.19 -30.08 -3.96
N ALA A 17 -2.48 -29.33 -3.13
CA ALA A 17 -3.02 -28.13 -2.49
C ALA A 17 -3.23 -27.07 -3.58
N ALA A 18 -4.48 -26.93 -4.01
CA ALA A 18 -4.92 -25.76 -4.76
C ALA A 18 -4.79 -24.54 -3.84
N ALA A 19 -3.73 -23.75 -4.04
CA ALA A 19 -3.61 -22.41 -3.49
C ALA A 19 -4.69 -21.53 -4.13
N SER A 20 -5.88 -21.50 -3.54
CA SER A 20 -6.92 -20.55 -3.91
C SER A 20 -6.39 -19.14 -3.69
N CYS A 21 -6.21 -18.38 -4.77
CA CYS A 21 -6.17 -16.93 -4.76
C CYS A 21 -7.56 -16.41 -4.32
N ALA A 22 -7.90 -16.56 -3.05
CA ALA A 22 -9.00 -15.83 -2.47
C ALA A 22 -8.49 -14.42 -2.17
N PRO A 23 -9.14 -13.35 -2.67
CA PRO A 23 -8.81 -12.00 -2.24
C PRO A 23 -9.02 -11.94 -0.72
N ALA A 24 -8.03 -11.41 0.00
CA ALA A 24 -8.11 -11.25 1.44
C ALA A 24 -9.40 -10.49 1.81
N PRO A 25 -10.11 -10.87 2.90
CA PRO A 25 -11.31 -10.18 3.33
C PRO A 25 -10.96 -8.71 3.59
N ARG A 26 -11.57 -7.80 2.82
CA ARG A 26 -11.46 -6.36 3.07
C ARG A 26 -12.11 -6.07 4.42
N THR A 27 -11.34 -5.54 5.36
CA THR A 27 -11.82 -5.07 6.67
C THR A 27 -12.97 -4.07 6.46
N ALA A 28 -13.95 -4.06 7.36
CA ALA A 28 -15.11 -3.17 7.30
C ALA A 28 -14.71 -1.72 7.62
N GLY A 29 -14.02 -1.07 6.67
CA GLY A 29 -13.57 0.31 6.73
C GLY A 29 -14.57 1.31 6.15
N MET A 30 -14.21 2.59 6.21
CA MET A 30 -14.98 3.69 5.61
C MET A 30 -14.87 3.60 4.08
N ARG A 31 -15.90 3.07 3.42
CA ARG A 31 -15.89 2.80 1.98
C ARG A 31 -16.42 3.96 1.17
N LEU A 32 -15.81 4.19 0.01
CA LEU A 32 -16.34 5.11 -0.99
C LEU A 32 -17.63 4.55 -1.60
N THR A 33 -18.51 5.44 -2.05
CA THR A 33 -19.68 5.08 -2.85
C THR A 33 -19.24 4.21 -4.03
N PRO A 34 -19.97 3.14 -4.42
CA PRO A 34 -19.61 2.35 -5.59
C PRO A 34 -19.45 3.22 -6.84
N VAL A 35 -18.46 2.92 -7.69
CA VAL A 35 -18.11 3.73 -8.88
C VAL A 35 -19.33 4.08 -9.74
N ARG A 36 -20.23 3.11 -9.97
CA ARG A 36 -21.46 3.29 -10.78
C ARG A 36 -22.49 4.26 -10.16
N GLU A 37 -22.40 4.52 -8.87
CA GLU A 37 -23.31 5.37 -8.09
C GLU A 37 -22.72 6.79 -7.85
N ARG A 38 -21.43 6.99 -8.16
CA ARG A 38 -20.74 8.30 -8.12
C ARG A 38 -21.07 9.16 -9.34
N ILE A 39 -22.35 9.47 -9.50
CA ILE A 39 -22.89 10.31 -10.59
C ILE A 39 -23.71 11.49 -10.05
N THR A 40 -23.91 11.55 -8.74
CA THR A 40 -24.68 12.61 -8.08
C THR A 40 -23.80 13.41 -7.13
N ASP A 41 -24.11 14.69 -6.95
CA ASP A 41 -23.42 15.56 -5.99
C ASP A 41 -23.52 15.03 -4.56
N ALA A 42 -24.63 14.36 -4.22
CA ALA A 42 -24.81 13.74 -2.91
C ALA A 42 -23.84 12.57 -2.66
N ALA A 43 -23.59 11.74 -3.68
CA ALA A 43 -22.59 10.68 -3.61
C ALA A 43 -21.17 11.26 -3.47
N ILE A 44 -20.86 12.30 -4.26
CA ILE A 44 -19.55 12.96 -4.20
C ILE A 44 -19.35 13.62 -2.83
N ALA A 45 -20.35 14.33 -2.31
CA ALA A 45 -20.28 14.97 -0.99
C ALA A 45 -20.07 13.94 0.14
N ARG A 46 -20.73 12.78 0.06
CA ARG A 46 -20.51 11.67 1.01
C ARG A 46 -19.08 11.14 0.96
N ASP A 47 -18.54 10.95 -0.23
CA ASP A 47 -17.17 10.45 -0.40
C ASP A 47 -16.13 11.48 0.11
N LEU A 48 -16.37 12.78 -0.13
CA LEU A 48 -15.50 13.85 0.39
C LEU A 48 -15.52 13.92 1.94
N VAL A 49 -16.66 13.60 2.56
CA VAL A 49 -16.75 13.43 4.02
C VAL A 49 -15.85 12.29 4.49
N VAL A 50 -15.88 11.14 3.81
CA VAL A 50 -14.98 10.01 4.12
C VAL A 50 -13.51 10.42 4.07
N PHE A 51 -13.07 11.11 3.01
CA PHE A 51 -11.69 11.60 2.91
C PHE A 51 -11.31 12.58 4.01
N ARG A 52 -12.22 13.50 4.37
CA ARG A 52 -11.98 14.46 5.45
C ARG A 52 -11.81 13.73 6.79
N ASP A 53 -12.70 12.80 7.09
CA ASP A 53 -12.72 12.11 8.38
C ASP A 53 -11.51 11.18 8.52
N LEU A 54 -11.11 10.47 7.46
CA LEU A 54 -9.87 9.67 7.43
C LEU A 54 -8.61 10.54 7.58
N ARG A 55 -8.54 11.72 6.94
CA ARG A 55 -7.41 12.63 7.13
C ARG A 55 -7.33 13.15 8.56
N GLN A 56 -8.46 13.48 9.17
CA GLN A 56 -8.50 13.90 10.57
C GLN A 56 -8.05 12.77 11.51
N ARG A 57 -8.45 11.53 11.23
CA ARG A 57 -7.95 10.34 11.94
C ARG A 57 -6.44 10.20 11.80
N ALA A 58 -5.88 10.34 10.59
CA ALA A 58 -4.44 10.28 10.36
C ALA A 58 -3.65 11.35 11.11
N VAL A 59 -4.13 12.60 11.11
CA VAL A 59 -3.53 13.68 11.90
C VAL A 59 -3.52 13.33 13.39
N THR A 60 -4.65 12.85 13.90
CA THR A 60 -4.81 12.53 15.32
C THR A 60 -3.94 11.34 15.73
N ALA A 61 -3.96 10.26 14.95
CA ALA A 61 -3.18 9.04 15.20
C ALA A 61 -1.66 9.26 15.08
N GLY A 62 -1.24 10.26 14.29
CA GLY A 62 0.16 10.66 14.15
C GLY A 62 0.68 11.58 15.26
N GLN A 63 -0.17 12.11 16.15
CA GLN A 63 0.28 12.98 17.22
C GLN A 63 1.25 12.24 18.17
N GLY A 64 2.44 12.80 18.38
CA GLY A 64 3.47 12.21 19.23
C GLY A 64 4.13 10.95 18.64
N ALA A 65 3.86 10.59 17.37
CA ALA A 65 4.50 9.45 16.73
C ALA A 65 6.00 9.70 16.47
N THR A 66 6.81 8.69 16.75
CA THR A 66 8.27 8.69 16.54
C THR A 66 8.70 7.43 15.76
N GLY A 67 9.87 7.48 15.12
CA GLY A 67 10.44 6.34 14.38
C GLY A 67 9.48 5.73 13.36
N GLY A 68 9.33 4.41 13.38
CA GLY A 68 8.46 3.64 12.50
C GLY A 68 6.99 4.02 12.61
N ARG A 69 6.51 4.45 13.78
CA ARG A 69 5.13 4.98 13.92
C ARG A 69 4.97 6.29 13.17
N ARG A 70 6.00 7.14 13.17
CA ARG A 70 6.01 8.40 12.41
C ARG A 70 6.00 8.14 10.91
N TYR A 71 6.73 7.13 10.46
CA TYR A 71 6.65 6.62 9.08
C TYR A 71 5.23 6.16 8.72
N LEU A 72 4.56 5.34 9.56
CA LEU A 72 3.19 4.89 9.30
C LEU A 72 2.20 6.06 9.22
N ALA A 73 2.32 7.05 10.10
CA ALA A 73 1.46 8.23 10.09
C ALA A 73 1.63 9.05 8.79
N ALA A 74 2.87 9.22 8.35
CA ALA A 74 3.18 9.88 7.08
C ALA A 74 2.66 9.07 5.89
N ARG A 75 2.83 7.75 5.88
CA ARG A 75 2.36 6.88 4.81
C ARG A 75 0.84 6.86 4.70
N ALA A 76 0.12 6.77 5.82
CA ALA A 76 -1.34 6.87 5.84
C ALA A 76 -1.81 8.21 5.24
N SER A 77 -1.17 9.31 5.63
CA SER A 77 -1.49 10.65 5.13
C SER A 77 -1.24 10.77 3.62
N HIS A 78 -0.12 10.25 3.13
CA HIS A 78 0.20 10.26 1.70
C HIS A 78 -0.71 9.34 0.89
N ALA A 79 -1.05 8.16 1.41
CA ALA A 79 -1.99 7.24 0.76
C ALA A 79 -3.38 7.88 0.60
N LEU A 80 -3.90 8.54 1.64
CA LEU A 80 -5.17 9.28 1.56
C LEU A 80 -5.11 10.43 0.54
N ALA A 81 -3.99 11.13 0.45
CA ALA A 81 -3.80 12.17 -0.57
C ALA A 81 -3.81 11.59 -1.99
N LEU A 82 -3.14 10.45 -2.24
CA LEU A 82 -3.18 9.77 -3.53
C LEU A 82 -4.57 9.25 -3.87
N ALA A 83 -5.28 8.71 -2.89
CA ALA A 83 -6.65 8.22 -3.05
C ALA A 83 -7.59 9.36 -3.46
N GLN A 84 -7.52 10.49 -2.76
CA GLN A 84 -8.34 11.66 -3.08
C GLN A 84 -7.97 12.28 -4.42
N GLU A 85 -6.67 12.42 -4.74
CA GLU A 85 -6.22 12.93 -6.04
C GLU A 85 -6.74 12.04 -7.19
N ALA A 86 -6.65 10.72 -7.05
CA ALA A 86 -7.18 9.79 -8.04
C ALA A 86 -8.70 9.86 -8.15
N TYR A 87 -9.40 9.95 -7.02
CA TYR A 87 -10.85 10.15 -6.99
C TYR A 87 -11.28 11.41 -7.75
N GLU A 88 -10.62 12.55 -7.48
CA GLU A 88 -10.92 13.84 -8.11
C GLU A 88 -10.59 13.86 -9.61
N ARG A 89 -9.56 13.12 -10.04
CA ARG A 89 -9.27 12.87 -11.47
C ARG A 89 -10.24 11.89 -12.12
N ASN A 90 -11.30 11.48 -11.43
CA ASN A 90 -12.30 10.55 -11.91
C ASN A 90 -11.72 9.15 -12.21
N ASP A 91 -10.68 8.73 -11.49
CA ASP A 91 -10.12 7.38 -11.61
C ASP A 91 -11.18 6.36 -11.17
N ARG A 92 -11.61 5.53 -12.13
CA ARG A 92 -12.65 4.52 -11.94
C ARG A 92 -12.09 3.12 -11.67
N SER A 93 -10.76 3.00 -11.52
CA SER A 93 -10.10 1.77 -11.09
C SER A 93 -10.32 1.52 -9.58
N ALA A 94 -9.73 0.43 -9.07
CA ALA A 94 -9.75 0.15 -7.64
C ALA A 94 -8.76 1.02 -6.83
N PHE A 95 -7.84 1.73 -7.50
CA PHE A 95 -6.74 2.47 -6.87
C PHE A 95 -7.16 3.40 -5.73
N PRO A 96 -8.22 4.25 -5.84
CA PRO A 96 -8.64 5.10 -4.73
C PRO A 96 -9.05 4.31 -3.48
N GLU A 97 -9.79 3.21 -3.65
CA GLU A 97 -10.24 2.37 -2.53
C GLU A 97 -9.06 1.64 -1.90
N ASP A 98 -8.15 1.12 -2.71
CA ASP A 98 -7.04 0.36 -2.19
C ASP A 98 -6.00 1.23 -1.47
N MET A 99 -5.90 2.52 -1.85
CA MET A 99 -5.13 3.52 -1.09
C MET A 99 -5.80 3.92 0.24
N ILE A 100 -7.14 3.92 0.30
CA ILE A 100 -7.85 4.02 1.58
C ILE A 100 -7.54 2.80 2.46
N VAL A 101 -7.59 1.59 1.91
CA VAL A 101 -7.27 0.34 2.65
C VAL A 101 -5.84 0.37 3.20
N LEU A 102 -4.87 0.82 2.40
CA LEU A 102 -3.50 0.99 2.87
C LEU A 102 -3.42 1.97 4.05
N ALA A 103 -4.11 3.12 3.95
CA ALA A 103 -4.14 4.09 5.03
C ALA A 103 -4.81 3.53 6.29
N GLU A 104 -5.96 2.87 6.15
CA GLU A 104 -6.69 2.29 7.29
C GLU A 104 -5.87 1.25 8.03
N ARG A 105 -5.13 0.39 7.32
CA ARG A 105 -4.21 -0.57 7.97
C ARG A 105 -3.15 0.13 8.83
N ASP A 106 -2.58 1.22 8.33
CA ASP A 106 -1.58 1.99 9.07
C ASP A 106 -2.20 2.69 10.27
N LEU A 107 -3.42 3.22 10.10
CA LEU A 107 -4.20 3.81 11.19
C LEU A 107 -4.54 2.80 12.27
N GLU A 108 -4.94 1.56 11.92
CA GLU A 108 -5.22 0.50 12.90
C GLU A 108 -3.99 0.22 13.80
N VAL A 109 -2.79 0.17 13.21
CA VAL A 109 -1.54 0.00 13.97
C VAL A 109 -1.28 1.22 14.87
N LEU A 110 -1.49 2.43 14.36
CA LEU A 110 -1.30 3.64 15.15
C LEU A 110 -2.31 3.76 16.30
N GLU A 111 -3.57 3.46 16.05
CA GLU A 111 -4.69 3.53 16.98
C GLU A 111 -4.61 2.43 18.06
N SER A 112 -3.90 1.32 17.81
CA SER A 112 -3.64 0.27 18.83
C SER A 112 -2.71 0.69 19.98
N GLY A 113 -2.20 1.93 19.95
CA GLY A 113 -1.47 2.57 21.04
C GLY A 113 0.06 2.51 20.92
N PRO A 114 0.80 3.19 21.81
CA PRO A 114 2.25 3.41 21.66
C PRO A 114 3.12 2.14 21.68
N GLY A 115 2.63 1.06 22.29
CA GLY A 115 3.33 -0.23 22.38
C GLY A 115 3.19 -1.13 21.16
N ALA A 116 2.46 -0.70 20.12
CA ALA A 116 2.29 -1.47 18.91
C ALA A 116 3.61 -1.55 18.14
N THR A 117 4.16 -2.76 18.03
CA THR A 117 5.37 -3.03 17.25
C THR A 117 5.09 -2.81 15.78
N VAL A 118 5.80 -1.87 15.17
CA VAL A 118 5.83 -1.71 13.71
C VAL A 118 6.69 -2.83 13.14
N THR A 119 6.05 -3.95 12.79
CA THR A 119 6.74 -5.05 12.09
C THR A 119 6.79 -4.76 10.60
N ASN A 120 7.89 -5.10 9.94
CA ASN A 120 8.05 -4.97 8.49
C ASN A 120 6.99 -5.77 7.68
N THR A 121 6.26 -6.69 8.34
CA THR A 121 5.12 -7.43 7.77
C THR A 121 3.81 -6.62 7.75
N ASN A 122 3.56 -5.75 8.74
CA ASN A 122 2.40 -4.83 8.72
C ASN A 122 2.52 -3.75 7.63
N THR A 123 3.66 -3.70 6.93
CA THR A 123 3.96 -2.75 5.87
C THR A 123 4.04 -3.38 4.48
N ALA A 124 3.77 -4.69 4.32
CA ALA A 124 3.77 -5.36 3.00
C ALA A 124 2.87 -4.56 2.04
N VAL A 125 3.49 -3.94 1.04
CA VAL A 125 2.79 -3.10 0.06
C VAL A 125 1.92 -4.06 -0.75
N LEU A 126 0.64 -4.17 -0.36
CA LEU A 126 -0.38 -4.75 -1.21
C LEU A 126 -0.52 -3.76 -2.35
N PHE A 127 0.23 -3.99 -3.42
CA PHE A 127 0.00 -3.30 -4.67
C PHE A 127 -1.40 -3.66 -5.13
N PRO A 128 -2.29 -2.69 -5.23
CA PRO A 128 -3.56 -2.93 -5.85
C PRO A 128 -3.36 -2.85 -7.36
N ASN A 129 -3.49 -3.98 -8.04
CA ASN A 129 -3.41 -4.16 -9.49
C ASN A 129 -2.01 -4.10 -10.12
N ASP A 130 -1.11 -5.05 -9.82
CA ASP A 130 0.07 -5.33 -10.65
C ASP A 130 0.84 -4.07 -11.10
N VAL A 131 0.94 -3.08 -10.21
CA VAL A 131 1.64 -1.82 -10.49
C VAL A 131 3.10 -2.19 -10.71
N ARG A 132 3.46 -2.40 -11.98
CA ARG A 132 4.85 -2.59 -12.40
C ARG A 132 5.59 -1.33 -12.02
N LEU A 133 6.36 -1.41 -10.96
CA LEU A 133 7.27 -0.37 -10.54
C LEU A 133 8.31 -0.25 -11.65
N PHE A 134 8.33 0.90 -12.32
CA PHE A 134 9.23 1.11 -13.45
C PHE A 134 10.68 1.37 -13.01
N ASP A 135 10.87 1.69 -11.72
CA ASP A 135 12.18 1.96 -11.11
C ASP A 135 12.42 0.99 -9.96
N ASP A 136 12.79 -0.24 -10.32
CA ASP A 136 13.10 -1.32 -9.37
C ASP A 136 14.22 -0.91 -8.38
N ASP A 137 15.14 -0.03 -8.81
CA ASP A 137 16.22 0.49 -7.96
C ASP A 137 15.68 1.47 -6.91
N ALA A 138 14.95 2.51 -7.32
CA ALA A 138 14.36 3.46 -6.38
C ALA A 138 13.39 2.77 -5.41
N TRP A 139 12.61 1.80 -5.89
CA TRP A 139 11.76 1.01 -5.00
C TRP A 139 12.56 0.14 -4.04
N GLY A 140 13.58 -0.59 -4.51
CA GLY A 140 14.46 -1.39 -3.67
C GLY A 140 15.16 -0.57 -2.58
N ARG A 141 15.58 0.65 -2.93
CA ARG A 141 16.13 1.62 -1.97
C ARG A 141 15.09 2.06 -0.94
N ALA A 142 13.88 2.40 -1.37
CA ALA A 142 12.79 2.75 -0.45
C ALA A 142 12.45 1.60 0.52
N LEU A 143 12.40 0.35 0.03
CA LEU A 143 12.19 -0.86 0.85
C LEU A 143 13.30 -1.02 1.90
N THR A 144 14.55 -0.80 1.51
CA THR A 144 15.72 -0.88 2.39
C THR A 144 15.67 0.20 3.47
N LEU A 145 15.44 1.45 3.05
CA LEU A 145 15.33 2.59 3.96
C LEU A 145 14.18 2.43 4.96
N ARG A 146 13.02 1.93 4.50
CA ARG A 146 11.88 1.62 5.36
C ARG A 146 12.22 0.60 6.44
N GLY A 147 12.98 -0.45 6.10
CA GLY A 147 13.41 -1.46 7.07
C GLY A 147 14.24 -0.89 8.22
N GLU A 148 14.73 0.33 8.06
CA GLU A 148 15.52 1.07 9.03
C GLU A 148 14.81 2.32 9.56
N ALA A 149 13.50 2.51 9.28
CA ALA A 149 12.73 3.72 9.63
C ALA A 149 12.82 4.13 11.10
N ASP A 150 13.05 3.19 12.02
CA ASP A 150 13.26 3.46 13.45
C ASP A 150 14.62 4.11 13.76
N ARG A 151 15.59 4.03 12.84
CA ARG A 151 16.98 4.50 13.00
C ARG A 151 17.30 5.71 12.13
N VAL A 152 16.48 6.02 11.13
CA VAL A 152 16.69 7.19 10.26
C VAL A 152 15.99 8.41 10.84
N GLY A 153 16.61 9.59 10.71
CA GLY A 153 16.06 10.83 11.25
C GLY A 153 14.84 11.38 10.50
N THR A 154 14.56 10.89 9.29
CA THR A 154 13.51 11.41 8.40
C THR A 154 12.55 10.33 7.88
N PRO A 155 11.84 9.58 8.76
CA PRO A 155 10.92 8.53 8.33
C PRO A 155 9.79 9.01 7.40
N GLU A 156 9.35 10.26 7.53
CA GLU A 156 8.35 10.86 6.63
C GLU A 156 8.84 10.98 5.18
N GLU A 157 10.13 11.24 4.98
CA GLU A 157 10.71 11.38 3.64
C GLU A 157 10.68 10.05 2.89
N ILE A 158 10.90 8.94 3.60
CA ILE A 158 10.76 7.58 3.05
C ILE A 158 9.31 7.35 2.61
N ALA A 159 8.33 7.66 3.46
CA ALA A 159 6.91 7.53 3.12
C ALA A 159 6.52 8.40 1.91
N ARG A 160 7.06 9.62 1.82
CA ARG A 160 6.84 10.52 0.68
C ARG A 160 7.42 9.94 -0.61
N ALA A 161 8.63 9.40 -0.57
CA ALA A 161 9.25 8.77 -1.74
C ALA A 161 8.44 7.56 -2.22
N GLU A 162 7.99 6.69 -1.31
CA GLU A 162 7.10 5.57 -1.66
C GLU A 162 5.80 6.05 -2.33
N ALA A 163 5.18 7.11 -1.81
CA ALA A 163 3.96 7.67 -2.38
C ALA A 163 4.16 8.21 -3.80
N LEU A 164 5.31 8.82 -4.09
CA LEU A 164 5.66 9.27 -5.45
C LEU A 164 5.85 8.08 -6.41
N LEU A 165 6.50 7.00 -5.95
CA LEU A 165 6.67 5.79 -6.74
C LEU A 165 5.33 5.09 -7.02
N ILE A 166 4.45 5.02 -6.02
CA ILE A 166 3.08 4.50 -6.18
C ILE A 166 2.28 5.35 -7.18
N ARG A 167 2.34 6.68 -7.06
CA ARG A 167 1.70 7.62 -7.98
C ARG A 167 2.16 7.37 -9.41
N GLN A 168 3.47 7.25 -9.61
CA GLN A 168 4.04 7.02 -10.93
C GLN A 168 3.55 5.71 -11.53
N GLY A 169 3.61 4.63 -10.75
CA GLY A 169 3.12 3.33 -11.18
C GLY A 169 1.64 3.36 -11.58
N ASN A 170 0.78 4.03 -10.80
CA ASN A 170 -0.63 4.17 -11.16
C ASN A 170 -0.85 4.96 -12.46
N ARG A 171 -0.10 6.05 -12.67
CA ARG A 171 -0.20 6.86 -13.89
C ARG A 171 0.23 6.08 -15.13
N ILE A 172 1.28 5.26 -15.05
CA ILE A 172 1.71 4.39 -16.13
C ILE A 172 0.63 3.37 -16.50
N LEU A 173 0.00 2.73 -15.51
CA LEU A 173 -1.11 1.80 -15.74
C LEU A 173 -2.32 2.47 -16.42
N ALA A 174 -2.54 3.76 -16.19
CA ALA A 174 -3.62 4.51 -16.82
C ALA A 174 -3.38 4.79 -18.32
N GLY A 175 -2.19 4.50 -18.86
CA GLY A 175 -1.91 4.47 -20.30
C GLY A 175 -0.85 5.46 -20.80
N PRO A 176 -0.43 5.36 -22.08
CA PRO A 176 0.75 6.03 -22.62
C PRO A 176 0.69 7.56 -22.64
N ALA A 177 -0.52 8.15 -22.58
CA ALA A 177 -0.70 9.59 -22.48
C ALA A 177 -0.21 10.19 -21.14
N CYS A 178 0.11 9.34 -20.15
CA CYS A 178 0.62 9.75 -18.84
C CYS A 178 2.12 9.44 -18.62
N LEU A 179 2.86 9.09 -19.69
CA LEU A 179 4.28 8.67 -19.60
C LEU A 179 5.27 9.81 -19.33
N ASP A 180 4.86 11.07 -19.40
CA ASP A 180 5.74 12.23 -19.15
C ASP A 180 6.07 12.45 -17.66
N ASP A 181 5.50 11.68 -16.74
CA ASP A 181 5.70 11.82 -15.29
C ASP A 181 6.99 11.19 -14.72
N ALA A 182 8.06 11.14 -15.51
CA ALA A 182 9.39 10.81 -14.98
C ALA A 182 9.84 11.76 -13.84
N GLU A 183 9.13 12.87 -13.63
CA GLU A 183 9.32 13.76 -12.49
C GLU A 183 9.06 13.08 -11.14
N ALA A 184 8.00 12.28 -11.00
CA ALA A 184 7.69 11.63 -9.71
C ALA A 184 8.80 10.65 -9.30
N SER A 185 9.30 9.85 -10.25
CA SER A 185 10.45 8.97 -10.01
C SER A 185 11.72 9.74 -9.68
N ARG A 186 12.03 10.83 -10.42
CA ARG A 186 13.20 11.68 -10.12
C ARG A 186 13.12 12.32 -8.74
N GLN A 187 11.94 12.82 -8.35
CA GLN A 187 11.71 13.39 -7.02
C GLN A 187 11.87 12.32 -5.94
N ALA A 188 11.32 11.12 -6.14
CA ALA A 188 11.51 10.00 -5.22
C ALA A 188 12.99 9.65 -5.06
N ALA A 189 13.72 9.46 -6.17
CA ALA A 189 15.14 9.17 -6.15
C ALA A 189 15.97 10.26 -5.44
N ALA A 190 15.63 11.54 -5.64
CA ALA A 190 16.29 12.66 -4.95
C ALA A 190 16.05 12.64 -3.44
N ILE A 191 14.83 12.34 -3.01
CA ILE A 191 14.49 12.19 -1.59
C ILE A 191 15.28 11.02 -0.98
N LEU A 192 15.26 9.84 -1.61
CA LEU A 192 15.98 8.66 -1.13
C LEU A 192 17.48 8.93 -0.99
N SER A 193 18.09 9.61 -1.97
CA SER A 193 19.49 10.02 -1.91
C SER A 193 19.79 11.07 -0.83
N ALA A 194 18.80 11.87 -0.43
CA ALA A 194 18.95 12.79 0.70
C ALA A 194 18.91 12.02 2.03
N VAL A 195 17.95 11.11 2.19
CA VAL A 195 17.81 10.25 3.37
C VAL A 195 19.08 9.43 3.60
N GLU A 196 19.62 8.80 2.55
CA GLU A 196 20.85 8.00 2.62
C GLU A 196 22.07 8.79 3.09
N ARG A 197 22.16 10.08 2.73
CA ARG A 197 23.26 10.96 3.17
C ARG A 197 23.16 11.39 4.63
N THR A 198 22.00 11.20 5.26
CA THR A 198 21.74 11.57 6.65
C THR A 198 21.85 10.41 7.64
N ARG A 199 22.17 9.20 7.15
CA ARG A 199 22.56 8.04 7.96
C ARG A 199 23.98 8.19 8.49
#